data_AF-B9YCR7-F1
#
_entry.id   AF-B9YCR7-F1
#
_cell.length_a   1.000
_cell.length_b   1.000
_cell.length_c   1.000
_cell.angle_alpha   90.00
_cell.angle_beta   90.00
_cell.angle_gamma   90.00
#
_symmetry.space_group_name_H-M   'P 1'
#
loop_
_entity.id
_entity.type
_entity.pdbx_description
1 polymer ?
#
loop_
_entity_poly.entity_id
_entity_poly.type
_entity_poly.pdbx_seq_one_letter_code
_entity_poly.pdbx_strand_id
1 'polypeptide(L)'
;MIEDILENYRRKCTRTGQFDFVLDTWLLIFIFFGIGGILGICVFITLPEFIPFIFRLYLSLFSMILVGMIYIALIQICIFITEKNFIIKKLDSLIEDELDESLSQEARDKRKIIKNLKFHWKYIIQSTQVEKLYNAIKFDEFLEIYQINNFEISNKTIDRIHDFLKEKNNFLEYIDNAFFGIVILAILNPIIEYTQSTYIPSTASEFSFGNIILFLLTIAPFIIIPILINQIIRHVNHSKNIRDKKLLYELSEKLLYYNFEINKLERYTKIRIDSNQNINTQTN
;
A
#
# COMPACT_ATOMS: atom_id res chain seq x y z
N MET A 1 4.81 0.83 -20.47
CA MET A 1 4.12 -0.48 -20.69
C MET A 1 4.13 -1.36 -19.44
N ILE A 2 5.27 -1.91 -18.97
CA ILE A 2 5.29 -2.70 -17.72
C ILE A 2 4.98 -1.85 -16.49
N GLU A 3 5.45 -0.60 -16.46
CA GLU A 3 5.10 0.35 -15.41
C GLU A 3 3.59 0.67 -15.38
N ASP A 4 2.94 0.82 -16.54
CA ASP A 4 1.48 1.00 -16.63
C ASP A 4 0.72 -0.24 -16.17
N ILE A 5 1.20 -1.43 -16.55
CA ILE A 5 0.67 -2.73 -16.11
C ILE A 5 0.75 -2.83 -14.59
N LEU A 6 1.91 -2.50 -14.01
CA LEU A 6 2.13 -2.51 -12.57
C LEU A 6 1.24 -1.50 -11.85
N GLU A 7 1.14 -0.26 -12.34
CA GLU A 7 0.33 0.77 -11.72
C GLU A 7 -1.16 0.42 -11.76
N ASN A 8 -1.66 -0.06 -12.90
CA ASN A 8 -3.04 -0.51 -13.00
C ASN A 8 -3.31 -1.76 -12.16
N TYR A 9 -2.39 -2.73 -12.13
CA TYR A 9 -2.52 -3.90 -11.25
C TYR A 9 -2.59 -3.47 -9.78
N ARG A 10 -1.71 -2.55 -9.36
CA ARG A 10 -1.73 -1.97 -8.01
C ARG A 10 -3.08 -1.29 -7.73
N ARG A 11 -3.51 -0.35 -8.57
CA ARG A 11 -4.75 0.41 -8.34
C ARG A 11 -6.02 -0.43 -8.43
N LYS A 12 -6.06 -1.43 -9.32
CA LYS A 12 -7.30 -2.18 -9.62
C LYS A 12 -7.38 -3.55 -8.99
N CYS A 13 -6.27 -4.19 -8.64
CA CYS A 13 -6.23 -5.58 -8.17
C CYS A 13 -5.65 -5.73 -6.76
N THR A 14 -5.16 -4.65 -6.14
CA THR A 14 -4.73 -4.66 -4.73
C THR A 14 -5.66 -3.82 -3.89
N ARG A 15 -5.97 -4.33 -2.69
CA ARG A 15 -6.88 -3.67 -1.76
C ARG A 15 -6.41 -2.28 -1.34
N THR A 16 -5.11 -2.12 -1.11
CA THR A 16 -4.51 -0.82 -0.75
C THR A 16 -4.58 0.17 -1.91
N GLY A 17 -4.45 -0.27 -3.16
CA GLY A 17 -4.62 0.61 -4.32
C GLY A 17 -6.08 0.94 -4.64
N GLN A 18 -7.00 0.01 -4.43
CA GLN A 18 -8.44 0.21 -4.68
C GLN A 18 -9.07 1.19 -3.68
N PHE A 19 -8.59 1.19 -2.43
CA PHE A 19 -9.10 2.02 -1.33
C PHE A 19 -8.03 2.97 -0.79
N ASP A 20 -7.15 3.48 -1.66
CA ASP A 20 -5.95 4.27 -1.28
C ASP A 20 -6.30 5.44 -0.36
N PHE A 21 -7.35 6.20 -0.67
CA PHE A 21 -7.80 7.33 0.15
C PHE A 21 -8.23 6.91 1.57
N VAL A 22 -8.90 5.76 1.69
CA VAL A 22 -9.51 5.33 2.95
C VAL A 22 -8.52 4.53 3.81
N LEU A 23 -7.54 3.87 3.17
CA LEU A 23 -6.47 3.14 3.83
C LEU A 23 -5.17 3.97 3.94
N ASP A 24 -5.23 5.27 3.67
CA ASP A 24 -4.10 6.17 3.78
C ASP A 24 -3.63 6.25 5.24
N THR A 25 -2.34 5.97 5.44
CA THR A 25 -1.69 6.03 6.75
C THR A 25 -1.72 7.45 7.32
N TRP A 26 -1.61 8.48 6.48
CA TRP A 26 -1.68 9.87 6.93
C TRP A 26 -3.08 10.25 7.40
N LEU A 27 -4.12 9.78 6.71
CA LEU A 27 -5.51 9.98 7.14
C LEU A 27 -5.78 9.25 8.47
N LEU A 28 -5.27 8.04 8.62
CA LEU A 28 -5.36 7.28 9.88
C LEU A 28 -4.68 8.04 11.03
N ILE A 29 -3.46 8.53 10.82
CA ILE A 29 -2.72 9.34 11.80
C ILE A 29 -3.52 10.62 12.14
N PHE A 30 -4.07 11.31 11.14
CA PHE A 30 -4.86 12.51 11.35
C PHE A 30 -6.12 12.24 12.20
N ILE A 31 -6.82 11.13 11.97
CA ILE A 31 -8.00 10.78 12.76
C ILE A 31 -7.64 10.37 14.18
N PHE A 32 -6.55 9.61 14.34
CA PHE A 32 -6.06 9.16 15.63
C PHE A 32 -5.60 10.31 16.52
N PHE A 33 -4.77 11.21 15.98
CA PHE A 33 -4.22 12.33 16.74
C PHE A 33 -5.09 13.59 16.73
N GLY A 34 -5.85 13.82 15.66
CA GLY A 34 -6.78 14.94 15.55
C GLY A 34 -8.05 14.68 16.36
N ILE A 35 -8.93 13.82 15.84
CA ILE A 35 -10.24 13.54 16.48
C ILE A 35 -10.02 12.83 17.82
N GLY A 36 -9.18 11.79 17.82
CA GLY A 36 -8.84 11.06 19.04
C GLY A 36 -8.16 11.96 20.08
N GLY A 37 -7.23 12.82 19.66
CA GLY A 37 -6.54 13.75 20.57
C GLY A 37 -7.47 14.80 21.17
N ILE A 38 -8.39 15.38 20.39
CA ILE A 38 -9.39 16.31 20.92
C ILE A 38 -10.27 15.62 21.96
N LEU A 39 -10.76 14.41 21.67
CA LEU A 39 -11.55 13.62 22.61
C LEU A 39 -10.76 13.26 23.88
N GLY A 40 -9.48 12.88 23.73
CA GLY A 40 -8.59 12.60 24.83
C GLY A 40 -8.37 13.82 25.73
N ILE A 41 -8.18 15.00 25.15
CA ILE A 41 -8.05 16.25 25.89
C ILE A 41 -9.35 16.57 26.63
N CYS A 42 -10.51 16.41 25.98
CA CYS A 42 -11.82 16.60 26.62
C CYS A 42 -11.99 15.68 27.83
N VAL A 43 -11.74 14.38 27.68
CA VAL A 43 -11.81 13.38 28.78
C VAL A 43 -10.88 13.77 29.93
N PHE A 44 -9.69 14.28 29.63
CA PHE A 44 -8.71 14.67 30.64
C PHE A 44 -9.14 15.90 31.45
N ILE A 45 -9.74 16.89 30.79
CA ILE A 45 -10.17 18.17 31.38
C ILE A 45 -11.50 18.04 32.14
N THR A 46 -12.42 17.16 31.73
CA THR A 46 -13.77 17.06 32.32
C THR A 46 -13.89 16.15 33.53
N LEU A 47 -12.89 15.31 33.81
CA LEU A 47 -12.91 14.36 34.94
C LEU A 47 -12.09 14.72 36.21
N PRO A 48 -11.63 15.97 36.45
CA PRO A 48 -10.67 16.27 37.52
C PRO A 48 -11.23 16.05 38.92
N GLU A 49 -12.54 16.16 39.11
CA GLU A 49 -13.18 16.09 40.43
C GLU A 49 -13.32 14.65 40.97
N PHE A 50 -13.23 13.62 40.11
CA PHE A 50 -13.59 12.24 40.48
C PHE A 50 -12.48 11.21 40.27
N ILE A 51 -11.44 11.52 39.49
CA ILE A 51 -10.45 10.52 39.05
C ILE A 51 -9.01 11.03 39.25
N PRO A 52 -8.12 10.27 39.90
CA PRO A 52 -6.72 10.63 40.04
C PRO A 52 -6.05 10.86 38.68
N PHE A 53 -5.04 11.74 38.66
CA PHE A 53 -4.35 12.18 37.44
C PHE A 53 -3.90 11.02 36.52
N ILE A 54 -3.30 9.98 37.10
CA ILE A 54 -2.79 8.82 36.35
C ILE A 54 -3.92 8.10 35.59
N PHE A 55 -5.05 7.86 36.24
CA PHE A 55 -6.19 7.19 35.61
C PHE A 55 -6.83 8.05 34.51
N ARG A 56 -6.86 9.37 34.67
CA ARG A 56 -7.32 10.30 33.61
C ARG A 56 -6.42 10.27 32.38
N LEU A 57 -5.11 10.22 32.58
CA LEU A 57 -4.15 10.10 31.48
C LEU A 57 -4.37 8.80 30.69
N TYR A 58 -4.56 7.67 31.39
CA TYR A 58 -4.87 6.40 30.71
C TYR A 58 -6.21 6.42 30.00
N LEU A 59 -7.25 7.01 30.60
CA LEU A 59 -8.57 7.12 29.96
C LEU A 59 -8.54 8.01 28.72
N SER A 60 -7.75 9.09 28.77
CA SER A 60 -7.47 9.97 27.64
C SER A 60 -6.79 9.22 26.48
N LEU A 61 -5.71 8.48 26.77
CA LEU A 61 -5.02 7.65 25.76
C LEU A 61 -5.92 6.55 25.21
N PHE A 62 -6.73 5.92 26.08
CA PHE A 62 -7.69 4.90 25.68
C PHE A 62 -8.72 5.45 24.69
N SER A 63 -9.19 6.68 24.88
CA SER A 63 -10.12 7.32 23.95
C SER A 63 -9.52 7.53 22.55
N MET A 64 -8.22 7.84 22.45
CA MET A 64 -7.53 7.95 21.16
C MET A 64 -7.49 6.58 20.44
N ILE A 65 -7.13 5.52 21.17
CA ILE A 65 -7.12 4.14 20.65
C ILE A 65 -8.52 3.71 20.22
N LEU A 66 -9.54 4.03 21.02
CA LEU A 66 -10.93 3.69 20.72
C LEU A 66 -11.41 4.34 19.42
N VAL A 67 -11.09 5.63 19.20
CA VAL A 67 -11.42 6.34 17.96
C VAL A 67 -10.76 5.68 16.76
N GLY A 68 -9.47 5.31 16.86
CA GLY A 68 -8.78 4.57 15.81
C GLY A 68 -9.43 3.23 15.49
N MET A 69 -9.81 2.47 16.51
CA MET A 69 -10.49 1.17 16.34
C MET A 69 -11.88 1.32 15.70
N ILE A 70 -12.66 2.32 16.11
CA ILE A 70 -13.96 2.63 15.51
C ILE A 70 -13.77 3.01 14.04
N TYR A 71 -12.80 3.87 13.74
CA TYR A 71 -12.53 4.27 12.37
C TYR A 71 -12.16 3.09 11.47
N ILE A 72 -11.22 2.24 11.91
CA ILE A 72 -10.85 1.01 11.18
C ILE A 72 -12.09 0.13 10.98
N ALA A 73 -12.91 -0.08 12.02
CA ALA A 73 -14.12 -0.88 11.90
C ALA A 73 -15.11 -0.31 10.86
N LEU A 74 -15.33 1.01 10.86
CA LEU A 74 -16.21 1.68 9.90
C LEU A 74 -15.70 1.53 8.47
N ILE A 75 -14.40 1.72 8.23
CA ILE A 75 -13.79 1.50 6.92
C ILE A 75 -14.00 0.07 6.45
N GLN A 76 -13.73 -0.89 7.32
CA GLN A 76 -13.83 -2.32 6.99
C GLN A 76 -15.27 -2.69 6.61
N ILE A 77 -16.26 -2.12 7.30
CA ILE A 77 -17.67 -2.27 6.94
C ILE A 77 -17.95 -1.61 5.57
N CYS A 78 -17.47 -0.40 5.33
CA CYS A 78 -17.64 0.30 4.06
C CYS A 78 -17.03 -0.46 2.88
N ILE A 79 -15.81 -0.97 3.04
CA ILE A 79 -15.12 -1.80 2.03
C ILE A 79 -15.95 -3.05 1.75
N PHE A 80 -16.36 -3.77 2.80
CA PHE A 80 -17.16 -4.99 2.65
C PHE A 80 -18.47 -4.75 1.90
N ILE A 81 -19.20 -3.67 2.22
CA ILE A 81 -20.44 -3.31 1.52
C ILE A 81 -20.17 -2.99 0.06
N THR A 82 -19.09 -2.25 -0.22
CA THR A 82 -18.71 -1.84 -1.58
C THR A 82 -18.35 -3.06 -2.44
N GLU A 83 -17.48 -3.93 -1.93
CA GLU A 83 -17.09 -5.18 -2.59
C GLU A 83 -18.31 -6.06 -2.86
N LYS A 84 -19.14 -6.28 -1.85
CA LYS A 84 -20.38 -7.08 -1.95
C LYS A 84 -21.31 -6.55 -3.04
N ASN A 85 -21.58 -5.25 -3.04
CA ASN A 85 -22.47 -4.63 -4.02
C ASN A 85 -21.91 -4.73 -5.44
N PHE A 86 -20.59 -4.59 -5.60
CA PHE A 86 -19.93 -4.74 -6.89
C PHE A 86 -20.04 -6.18 -7.43
N ILE A 87 -19.76 -7.17 -6.58
CA ILE A 87 -19.87 -8.59 -6.96
C ILE A 87 -21.30 -8.91 -7.40
N ILE A 88 -22.31 -8.47 -6.64
CA ILE A 88 -23.72 -8.71 -6.97
C ILE A 88 -24.05 -8.16 -8.36
N LYS A 89 -23.66 -6.91 -8.65
CA LYS A 89 -23.88 -6.28 -9.96
C LYS A 89 -23.20 -7.04 -11.10
N LYS A 90 -21.94 -7.47 -10.89
CA LYS A 90 -21.20 -8.21 -11.92
C LYS A 90 -21.75 -9.62 -12.14
N LEU A 91 -22.18 -10.31 -11.09
CA LEU A 91 -22.85 -11.60 -11.22
C LEU A 91 -24.17 -11.45 -11.96
N ASP A 92 -24.97 -10.41 -11.65
CA ASP A 92 -26.22 -10.14 -12.35
C ASP A 92 -26.00 -9.97 -13.86
N SER A 93 -25.01 -9.15 -14.27
CA SER A 93 -24.72 -8.99 -15.70
C SER A 93 -24.27 -10.29 -16.37
N LEU A 94 -23.45 -11.09 -15.70
CA LEU A 94 -22.96 -12.35 -16.29
C LEU A 94 -24.04 -13.43 -16.37
N ILE A 95 -24.99 -13.43 -15.44
CA ILE A 95 -26.14 -14.36 -15.46
C ILE A 95 -27.09 -14.01 -16.62
N GLU A 96 -27.23 -12.74 -16.97
CA GLU A 96 -28.07 -12.31 -18.11
C GLU A 96 -27.49 -12.77 -19.46
N ASP A 97 -26.16 -12.79 -19.57
CA ASP A 97 -25.44 -13.16 -20.79
C ASP A 97 -25.17 -14.67 -20.93
N GLU A 98 -25.43 -15.48 -19.89
CA GLU A 98 -25.09 -16.91 -19.85
C GLU A 98 -26.18 -17.79 -20.47
N LEU A 99 -25.78 -18.68 -21.39
CA LEU A 99 -26.69 -19.61 -22.07
C LEU A 99 -26.89 -20.93 -21.32
N ASP A 100 -25.93 -21.33 -20.47
CA ASP A 100 -26.03 -22.52 -19.64
C ASP A 100 -26.95 -22.26 -18.43
N GLU A 101 -28.14 -22.87 -18.45
CA GLU A 101 -29.13 -22.74 -17.38
C GLU A 101 -28.63 -23.29 -16.04
N SER A 102 -27.84 -24.37 -16.04
CA SER A 102 -27.29 -24.98 -14.82
C SER A 102 -26.28 -24.04 -14.17
N LEU A 103 -25.37 -23.48 -14.97
CA LEU A 103 -24.37 -22.54 -14.48
C LEU A 103 -25.00 -21.23 -14.01
N SER A 104 -26.01 -20.75 -14.75
CA SER A 104 -26.81 -19.58 -14.38
C SER A 104 -27.51 -19.78 -13.04
N GLN A 105 -28.05 -20.97 -12.78
CA GLN A 105 -28.70 -21.29 -11.53
C GLN A 105 -27.72 -21.34 -10.35
N GLU A 106 -26.54 -21.96 -10.53
CA GLU A 106 -25.48 -21.98 -9.51
C GLU A 106 -25.02 -20.54 -9.15
N ALA A 107 -24.88 -19.68 -10.16
CA ALA A 107 -24.52 -18.28 -9.97
C ALA A 107 -25.62 -17.49 -9.23
N ARG A 108 -26.90 -17.75 -9.51
CA ARG A 108 -28.04 -17.14 -8.78
C ARG A 108 -28.05 -17.54 -7.31
N ASP A 109 -27.81 -18.82 -7.02
CA ASP A 109 -27.75 -19.33 -5.64
C ASP A 109 -26.58 -18.69 -4.88
N LYS A 110 -25.42 -18.62 -5.52
CA LYS A 110 -24.26 -17.95 -4.95
C LYS A 110 -24.48 -16.47 -4.70
N ARG A 111 -25.09 -15.76 -5.65
CA ARG A 111 -25.49 -14.37 -5.49
C ARG A 111 -26.42 -14.20 -4.29
N LYS A 112 -27.39 -15.10 -4.09
CA LYS A 112 -28.31 -15.08 -2.94
C LYS A 112 -27.56 -15.26 -1.62
N ILE A 113 -26.58 -16.16 -1.56
CA ILE A 113 -25.70 -16.34 -0.41
C ILE A 113 -24.95 -15.03 -0.12
N ILE A 114 -24.28 -14.44 -1.12
CA ILE A 114 -23.52 -13.19 -0.98
C ILE A 114 -24.42 -12.04 -0.51
N LYS A 115 -25.62 -11.91 -1.09
CA LYS A 115 -26.60 -10.91 -0.69
C LYS A 115 -26.97 -11.01 0.79
N ASN A 116 -27.07 -12.23 1.31
CA ASN A 116 -27.45 -12.50 2.70
C ASN A 116 -26.26 -12.48 3.68
N LEU A 117 -25.01 -12.45 3.19
CA LEU A 117 -23.83 -12.33 4.05
C LEU A 117 -23.86 -11.01 4.82
N LYS A 118 -23.65 -11.13 6.12
CA LYS A 118 -23.47 -10.01 7.07
C LYS A 118 -21.99 -9.81 7.37
N PHE A 119 -21.63 -8.57 7.69
CA PHE A 119 -20.30 -8.27 8.20
C PHE A 119 -20.07 -8.97 9.54
N HIS A 120 -18.87 -9.51 9.74
CA HIS A 120 -18.44 -10.10 11.00
C HIS A 120 -17.15 -9.43 11.44
N TRP A 121 -16.98 -9.20 12.75
CA TRP A 121 -15.80 -8.54 13.32
C TRP A 121 -14.47 -9.21 12.96
N LYS A 122 -14.46 -10.54 12.74
CA LYS A 122 -13.27 -11.27 12.27
C LYS A 122 -12.71 -10.75 10.94
N TYR A 123 -13.54 -10.10 10.12
CA TYR A 123 -13.17 -9.55 8.82
C TYR A 123 -12.31 -8.28 8.91
N ILE A 124 -12.16 -7.69 10.09
CA ILE A 124 -11.22 -6.58 10.29
C ILE A 124 -9.77 -7.06 10.11
N ILE A 125 -9.48 -8.31 10.46
CA ILE A 125 -8.13 -8.88 10.47
C ILE A 125 -7.96 -9.93 9.37
N GLN A 126 -9.02 -10.67 9.03
CA GLN A 126 -8.96 -11.78 8.09
C GLN A 126 -9.56 -11.42 6.73
N SER A 127 -8.89 -11.85 5.65
CA SER A 127 -9.40 -11.71 4.30
C SER A 127 -10.75 -12.39 4.17
N THR A 128 -11.74 -11.70 3.62
CA THR A 128 -13.10 -12.26 3.50
C THR A 128 -13.24 -13.11 2.24
N GLN A 129 -14.19 -14.04 2.21
CA GLN A 129 -14.53 -14.75 0.97
C GLN A 129 -15.13 -13.81 -0.10
N VAL A 130 -15.80 -12.74 0.36
CA VAL A 130 -16.28 -11.64 -0.49
C VAL A 130 -15.09 -10.93 -1.16
N GLU A 131 -14.07 -10.59 -0.39
CA GLU A 131 -12.83 -9.96 -0.86
C GLU A 131 -12.09 -10.87 -1.85
N LYS A 132 -12.01 -12.18 -1.59
CA LYS A 132 -11.42 -13.15 -2.53
C LYS A 132 -12.14 -13.16 -3.87
N LEU A 133 -13.47 -13.23 -3.85
CA LEU A 133 -14.29 -13.20 -5.07
C LEU A 133 -14.21 -11.85 -5.79
N TYR A 134 -14.24 -10.74 -5.03
CA TYR A 134 -14.06 -9.40 -5.56
C TYR A 134 -12.72 -9.27 -6.30
N ASN A 135 -11.63 -9.73 -5.68
CA ASN A 135 -10.29 -9.68 -6.26
C ASN A 135 -10.16 -10.58 -7.50
N ALA A 136 -10.83 -11.74 -7.52
CA ALA A 136 -10.89 -12.59 -8.72
C ALA A 136 -11.58 -11.85 -9.88
N ILE A 137 -12.74 -11.23 -9.63
CA ILE A 137 -13.46 -10.45 -10.63
C ILE A 137 -12.63 -9.26 -11.12
N LYS A 138 -11.98 -8.53 -10.19
CA LYS A 138 -11.11 -7.40 -10.54
C LYS A 138 -9.87 -7.80 -11.33
N PHE A 139 -9.36 -9.01 -11.09
CA PHE A 139 -8.27 -9.56 -11.90
C PHE A 139 -8.73 -9.86 -13.31
N ASP A 140 -9.92 -10.44 -13.50
CA ASP A 140 -10.48 -10.68 -14.83
C ASP A 140 -10.71 -9.36 -15.61
N GLU A 141 -11.22 -8.31 -14.95
CA GLU A 141 -11.33 -6.97 -15.58
C GLU A 141 -9.96 -6.41 -15.99
N PHE A 142 -8.93 -6.65 -15.18
CA PHE A 142 -7.56 -6.25 -15.51
C PHE A 142 -7.04 -7.02 -16.73
N LEU A 143 -7.25 -8.33 -16.81
CA LEU A 143 -6.86 -9.14 -17.96
C LEU A 143 -7.55 -8.67 -19.26
N GLU A 144 -8.83 -8.33 -19.19
CA GLU A 144 -9.59 -7.76 -20.31
C GLU A 144 -8.99 -6.44 -20.82
N ILE A 145 -8.68 -5.51 -19.91
CA ILE A 145 -8.10 -4.20 -20.27
C ILE A 145 -6.76 -4.37 -21.00
N TYR A 146 -5.96 -5.33 -20.56
CA TYR A 146 -4.65 -5.62 -21.15
C TYR A 146 -4.68 -6.66 -22.26
N GLN A 147 -5.87 -7.13 -22.65
CA GLN A 147 -6.08 -8.14 -23.69
C GLN A 147 -5.28 -9.43 -23.45
N ILE A 148 -5.08 -9.79 -22.19
CA ILE A 148 -4.42 -11.05 -21.78
C ILE A 148 -5.51 -12.11 -21.73
N ASN A 149 -5.74 -12.81 -22.85
CA ASN A 149 -6.86 -13.74 -23.00
C ASN A 149 -6.45 -15.21 -23.23
N ASN A 150 -5.15 -15.51 -23.28
CA ASN A 150 -4.64 -16.87 -23.46
C ASN A 150 -3.26 -17.05 -22.82
N PHE A 151 -2.81 -18.31 -22.75
CA PHE A 151 -1.52 -18.68 -22.16
C PHE A 151 -0.32 -18.08 -22.91
N GLU A 152 -0.39 -17.91 -24.23
CA GLU A 152 0.73 -17.36 -25.02
C GLU A 152 0.99 -15.88 -24.66
N ILE A 153 -0.06 -15.06 -24.63
CA ILE A 153 0.01 -13.65 -24.26
C ILE A 153 0.38 -13.51 -22.78
N SER A 154 -0.15 -14.38 -21.91
CA SER A 154 0.20 -14.45 -20.50
C SER A 154 1.70 -14.70 -20.30
N ASN A 155 2.25 -15.75 -20.93
CA ASN A 155 3.67 -16.10 -20.86
C ASN A 155 4.56 -14.98 -21.40
N LYS A 156 4.19 -14.37 -22.54
CA LYS A 156 4.90 -13.20 -23.08
C LYS A 156 4.91 -12.01 -22.11
N THR A 157 3.85 -11.84 -21.34
CA THR A 157 3.76 -10.80 -20.32
C THR A 157 4.64 -11.12 -19.11
N ILE A 158 4.66 -12.39 -18.68
CA ILE A 158 5.55 -12.90 -17.63
C ILE A 158 7.02 -12.69 -18.02
N ASP A 159 7.40 -13.04 -19.24
CA ASP A 159 8.78 -12.86 -19.72
C ASP A 159 9.19 -11.38 -19.69
N ARG A 160 8.32 -10.49 -20.17
CA ARG A 160 8.56 -9.04 -20.10
C ARG A 160 8.68 -8.52 -18.66
N ILE A 161 7.91 -9.08 -17.72
CA ILE A 161 8.03 -8.75 -16.30
C ILE A 161 9.40 -9.19 -15.79
N HIS A 162 9.84 -10.41 -16.11
CA HIS A 162 11.15 -10.93 -15.71
C HIS A 162 12.31 -10.12 -16.29
N ASP A 163 12.24 -9.75 -17.57
CA ASP A 163 13.25 -8.90 -18.22
C ASP A 163 13.32 -7.51 -17.55
N PHE A 164 12.18 -6.89 -17.30
CA PHE A 164 12.10 -5.61 -16.60
C PHE A 164 12.71 -5.66 -15.19
N LEU A 165 12.44 -6.75 -14.44
CA LEU A 165 13.02 -6.96 -13.11
C LEU A 165 14.54 -7.09 -13.15
N LYS A 166 15.09 -7.69 -14.23
CA LYS A 166 16.52 -7.85 -14.45
C LYS A 166 17.20 -6.52 -14.81
N GLU A 167 16.57 -5.70 -15.65
CA GLU A 167 17.11 -4.41 -16.10
C GLU A 167 17.04 -3.32 -15.01
N LYS A 168 15.92 -3.21 -14.28
CA LYS A 168 15.71 -2.18 -13.24
C LYS A 168 16.71 -2.29 -12.07
N ASN A 169 17.31 -3.47 -11.87
CA ASN A 169 18.35 -3.69 -10.87
C ASN A 169 19.65 -2.94 -11.14
N ASN A 170 19.97 -2.62 -12.39
CA ASN A 170 21.31 -2.15 -12.74
C ASN A 170 21.38 -0.65 -13.10
N PHE A 171 20.27 -0.02 -13.51
CA PHE A 171 20.33 1.32 -14.12
C PHE A 171 20.10 2.49 -13.14
N LEU A 172 19.11 2.37 -12.25
CA LEU A 172 18.74 3.43 -11.31
C LEU A 172 19.84 3.70 -10.28
N GLU A 173 20.52 2.65 -9.82
CA GLU A 173 21.59 2.78 -8.83
C GLU A 173 22.84 3.47 -9.41
N TYR A 174 23.13 3.28 -10.70
CA TYR A 174 24.23 3.94 -11.38
C TYR A 174 23.96 5.43 -11.65
N ILE A 175 22.74 5.79 -12.08
CA ILE A 175 22.38 7.18 -12.37
C ILE A 175 22.25 8.01 -11.09
N ASP A 176 21.60 7.47 -10.06
CA ASP A 176 21.47 8.18 -8.77
C ASP A 176 22.86 8.45 -8.17
N ASN A 177 23.81 7.53 -8.31
CA ASN A 177 25.18 7.71 -7.79
C ASN A 177 25.99 8.73 -8.62
N ALA A 178 25.90 8.67 -9.95
CA ALA A 178 26.65 9.55 -10.83
C ALA A 178 26.12 10.99 -10.78
N PHE A 179 24.79 11.17 -10.79
CA PHE A 179 24.17 12.50 -10.72
C PHE A 179 24.47 13.19 -9.39
N PHE A 180 24.37 12.46 -8.28
CA PHE A 180 24.65 13.03 -6.97
C PHE A 180 26.14 13.39 -6.78
N GLY A 181 27.05 12.57 -7.32
CA GLY A 181 28.49 12.89 -7.31
C GLY A 181 28.83 14.17 -8.08
N ILE A 182 28.23 14.36 -9.25
CA ILE A 182 28.45 15.56 -10.10
C ILE A 182 27.85 16.82 -9.46
N VAL A 183 26.63 16.73 -8.94
CA VAL A 183 25.93 17.86 -8.30
C VAL A 183 26.64 18.29 -7.01
N ILE A 184 27.09 17.32 -6.20
CA ILE A 184 27.92 17.57 -5.02
C ILE A 184 29.18 18.32 -5.43
N LEU A 185 29.97 17.79 -6.37
CA LEU A 185 31.24 18.42 -6.76
C LEU A 185 31.06 19.84 -7.32
N ALA A 186 30.04 20.06 -8.16
CA ALA A 186 29.79 21.36 -8.78
C ALA A 186 29.35 22.44 -7.78
N ILE A 187 28.57 22.09 -6.75
CA ILE A 187 28.04 23.04 -5.76
C ILE A 187 29.00 23.21 -4.57
N LEU A 188 29.62 22.12 -4.10
CA LEU A 188 30.51 22.16 -2.94
C LEU A 188 31.84 22.82 -3.26
N ASN A 189 32.39 22.66 -4.46
CA ASN A 189 33.74 23.16 -4.74
C ASN A 189 33.85 24.69 -4.58
N PRO A 190 32.93 25.51 -5.13
CA PRO A 190 32.95 26.96 -4.88
C PRO A 190 32.73 27.34 -3.42
N ILE A 191 31.91 26.59 -2.68
CA ILE A 191 31.64 26.84 -1.25
C ILE A 191 32.88 26.51 -0.42
N ILE A 192 33.55 25.40 -0.71
CA ILE A 192 34.79 24.98 -0.05
C ILE A 192 35.90 26.00 -0.34
N GLU A 193 36.08 26.41 -1.59
CA GLU A 193 37.09 27.40 -1.99
C GLU A 193 36.84 28.76 -1.30
N TYR A 194 35.60 29.24 -1.29
CA TYR A 194 35.23 30.48 -0.60
C TYR A 194 35.49 30.38 0.91
N THR A 195 35.03 29.30 1.54
CA THR A 195 35.18 29.07 2.98
C THR A 195 36.64 28.91 3.37
N GLN A 196 37.44 28.25 2.53
CA GLN A 196 38.88 28.08 2.71
C GLN A 196 39.57 29.44 2.63
N SER A 197 39.27 30.25 1.62
CA SER A 197 39.85 31.60 1.49
C SER A 197 39.48 32.52 2.66
N THR A 198 38.31 32.30 3.28
CA THR A 198 37.81 33.12 4.40
C THR A 198 38.49 32.76 5.72
N TYR A 199 38.61 31.47 6.04
CA TYR A 199 39.14 31.02 7.34
C TYR A 199 40.63 30.65 7.31
N ILE A 200 41.16 30.28 6.13
CA ILE A 200 42.55 29.89 5.88
C ILE A 200 43.06 30.65 4.64
N PRO A 201 43.20 31.98 4.72
CA PRO A 201 43.70 32.76 3.60
C PRO A 201 45.14 32.36 3.27
N SER A 202 45.48 32.31 1.98
CA SER A 202 46.82 31.94 1.50
C SER A 202 47.94 32.88 1.95
N THR A 203 47.58 34.03 2.53
CA THR A 203 48.47 35.05 3.08
C THR A 203 48.72 34.91 4.58
N ALA A 204 48.10 33.93 5.26
CA ALA A 204 48.29 33.73 6.70
C ALA A 204 49.70 33.22 7.02
N SER A 205 50.38 33.88 7.96
CA SER A 205 51.76 33.54 8.36
C SER A 205 51.84 32.40 9.40
N GLU A 206 50.73 32.11 10.09
CA GLU A 206 50.67 31.07 11.13
C GLU A 206 49.41 30.20 10.99
N PHE A 207 49.57 28.91 11.27
CA PHE A 207 48.53 27.90 11.12
C PHE A 207 47.65 27.85 12.38
N SER A 208 46.47 28.49 12.36
CA SER A 208 45.54 28.53 13.50
C SER A 208 44.64 27.30 13.54
N PHE A 209 44.82 26.45 14.56
CA PHE A 209 43.98 25.27 14.78
C PHE A 209 42.49 25.64 14.98
N GLY A 210 42.20 26.77 15.61
CA GLY A 210 40.83 27.27 15.79
C GLY A 210 40.15 27.62 14.47
N ASN A 211 40.88 28.19 13.52
CA ASN A 211 40.35 28.51 12.19
C ASN A 211 40.09 27.26 11.35
N ILE A 212 40.88 26.20 11.53
CA ILE A 212 40.66 24.90 10.88
C ILE A 212 39.40 24.25 11.44
N ILE A 213 39.20 24.30 12.75
CA ILE A 213 37.97 23.79 13.38
C ILE A 213 36.76 24.57 12.85
N LEU A 214 36.83 25.90 12.76
CA LEU A 214 35.74 26.73 12.21
C LEU A 214 35.47 26.42 10.74
N PHE A 215 36.51 26.27 9.92
CA PHE A 215 36.42 25.83 8.53
C PHE A 215 35.72 24.47 8.41
N LEU A 216 36.16 23.47 9.18
CA LEU A 216 35.59 22.12 9.19
C LEU A 216 34.14 22.14 9.67
N LEU A 217 33.81 22.88 10.73
CA LEU A 217 32.44 23.03 11.23
C LEU A 217 31.53 23.72 10.21
N THR A 218 32.05 24.68 9.44
CA THR A 218 31.28 25.41 8.42
C THR A 218 31.00 24.53 7.21
N ILE A 219 31.95 23.71 6.78
CA ILE A 219 31.80 22.82 5.62
C ILE A 219 31.07 21.52 5.95
N ALA A 220 31.20 21.01 7.18
CA ALA A 220 30.64 19.72 7.59
C ALA A 220 29.13 19.58 7.28
N PRO A 221 28.25 20.56 7.56
CA PRO A 221 26.84 20.48 7.17
C PRO A 221 26.64 20.33 5.66
N PHE A 222 27.42 21.03 4.84
CA PHE A 222 27.31 20.97 3.38
C PHE A 222 27.76 19.62 2.81
N ILE A 223 28.59 18.86 3.53
CA ILE A 223 28.98 17.49 3.15
C ILE A 223 27.99 16.47 3.73
N ILE A 224 27.66 16.59 5.02
CA ILE A 224 26.85 15.61 5.76
C ILE A 224 25.39 15.62 5.29
N ILE A 225 24.79 16.80 5.07
CA ILE A 225 23.38 16.91 4.69
C ILE A 225 23.10 16.23 3.34
N PRO A 226 23.86 16.48 2.25
CA PRO A 226 23.67 15.75 0.99
C PRO A 226 23.87 14.24 1.14
N ILE A 227 24.85 13.79 1.92
CA ILE A 227 25.06 12.35 2.17
C ILE A 227 23.84 11.73 2.85
N LEU A 228 23.30 12.39 3.88
CA LEU A 228 22.08 11.94 4.58
C LEU A 228 20.86 11.96 3.66
N ILE A 229 20.67 13.02 2.87
CA ILE A 229 19.58 13.10 1.89
C ILE A 229 19.69 11.96 0.87
N ASN A 230 20.89 11.69 0.34
CA ASN A 230 21.13 10.57 -0.57
C ASN A 230 20.81 9.22 0.08
N GLN A 231 21.23 9.00 1.33
CA GLN A 231 20.90 7.78 2.07
C GLN A 231 19.39 7.63 2.28
N ILE A 232 18.67 8.70 2.60
CA ILE A 232 17.21 8.70 2.74
C ILE A 232 16.54 8.40 1.39
N ILE A 233 16.94 9.08 0.31
CA ILE A 233 16.41 8.85 -1.03
C ILE A 233 16.65 7.41 -1.46
N ARG A 234 17.87 6.89 -1.29
CA ARG A 234 18.19 5.48 -1.58
C ARG A 234 17.34 4.54 -0.76
N HIS A 235 17.13 4.79 0.52
CA HIS A 235 16.30 3.93 1.37
C HIS A 235 14.84 3.92 0.91
N VAL A 236 14.29 5.10 0.59
CA VAL A 236 12.93 5.26 0.07
C VAL A 236 12.79 4.57 -1.31
N ASN A 237 13.73 4.80 -2.22
CA ASN A 237 13.75 4.20 -3.55
C ASN A 237 13.90 2.68 -3.46
N HIS A 238 14.76 2.18 -2.58
CA HIS A 238 14.96 0.75 -2.34
C HIS A 238 13.69 0.10 -1.77
N SER A 239 13.04 0.73 -0.78
CA SER A 239 11.78 0.26 -0.21
C SER A 239 10.65 0.23 -1.24
N LYS A 240 10.53 1.28 -2.06
CA LYS A 240 9.59 1.32 -3.19
C LYS A 240 9.90 0.22 -4.21
N ASN A 241 11.17 0.05 -4.57
CA ASN A 241 11.60 -0.96 -5.53
C ASN A 241 11.30 -2.38 -5.03
N ILE A 242 11.57 -2.72 -3.76
CA ILE A 242 11.20 -4.01 -3.17
C ILE A 242 9.69 -4.25 -3.29
N ARG A 243 8.88 -3.24 -2.96
CA ARG A 243 7.42 -3.33 -3.01
C ARG A 243 6.91 -3.58 -4.44
N ASP A 244 7.42 -2.82 -5.40
CA ASP A 244 7.07 -2.94 -6.81
C ASP A 244 7.47 -4.31 -7.37
N LYS A 245 8.67 -4.79 -7.03
CA LYS A 245 9.12 -6.14 -7.40
C LYS A 245 8.21 -7.22 -6.83
N LYS A 246 7.85 -7.11 -5.55
CA LYS A 246 6.94 -8.08 -4.91
C LYS A 246 5.60 -8.14 -5.66
N LEU A 247 5.02 -6.99 -6.02
CA LEU A 247 3.78 -6.93 -6.78
C LEU A 247 3.92 -7.54 -8.19
N LEU A 248 5.05 -7.31 -8.85
CA LEU A 248 5.34 -7.92 -10.15
C LEU A 248 5.49 -9.45 -10.06
N TYR A 249 6.12 -9.97 -9.01
CA TYR A 249 6.19 -11.41 -8.76
C TYR A 249 4.80 -12.00 -8.50
N GLU A 250 3.99 -11.37 -7.65
CA GLU A 250 2.62 -11.80 -7.38
C GLU A 250 1.75 -11.79 -8.66
N LEU A 251 1.91 -10.77 -9.52
CA LEU A 251 1.24 -10.72 -10.82
C LEU A 251 1.68 -11.87 -11.73
N SER A 252 3.00 -12.10 -11.83
CA SER A 252 3.57 -13.18 -12.64
C SER A 252 3.07 -14.55 -12.19
N GLU A 253 3.03 -14.79 -10.88
CA GLU A 253 2.54 -16.04 -10.31
C GLU A 253 1.05 -16.24 -10.60
N LYS A 254 0.23 -15.20 -10.42
CA LYS A 254 -1.20 -15.26 -10.78
C LYS A 254 -1.41 -15.54 -12.26
N LEU A 255 -0.66 -14.90 -13.15
CA LEU A 255 -0.73 -15.10 -14.59
C LEU A 255 -0.34 -16.52 -15.01
N LEU A 256 0.67 -17.10 -14.33
CA LEU A 256 1.15 -18.46 -14.60
C LEU A 256 0.09 -19.52 -14.28
N TYR A 257 -0.61 -19.36 -13.16
CA TYR A 257 -1.62 -20.32 -12.69
C TYR A 257 -3.05 -19.98 -13.13
N TYR A 258 -3.25 -18.91 -13.91
CA TYR A 258 -4.58 -18.54 -14.37
C TYR A 258 -5.05 -19.49 -15.48
N ASN A 259 -6.14 -20.21 -15.24
CA ASN A 259 -6.73 -21.08 -16.25
C ASN A 259 -7.61 -20.25 -17.20
N PHE A 260 -7.20 -20.02 -18.45
CA PHE A 260 -7.97 -19.24 -19.42
C PHE A 260 -9.17 -20.01 -20.05
N GLU A 261 -9.23 -21.33 -19.89
CA GLU A 261 -10.23 -22.19 -20.53
C GLU A 261 -11.56 -22.23 -19.77
N ILE A 262 -11.54 -21.91 -18.48
CA ILE A 262 -12.73 -21.92 -17.62
C ILE A 262 -13.53 -20.62 -17.83
N ASN A 263 -14.85 -20.75 -18.05
CA ASN A 263 -15.76 -19.61 -18.12
C ASN A 263 -15.65 -18.76 -16.84
N LYS A 264 -15.66 -17.42 -16.97
CA LYS A 264 -15.65 -16.49 -15.83
C LYS A 264 -16.73 -16.81 -14.80
N LEU A 265 -17.96 -17.10 -15.24
CA LEU A 265 -19.05 -17.40 -14.33
C LEU A 265 -18.76 -18.68 -13.54
N GLU A 266 -18.28 -19.73 -14.21
CA GLU A 266 -17.86 -20.99 -13.60
C GLU A 266 -16.69 -20.82 -12.62
N ARG A 267 -15.70 -20.00 -12.96
CA ARG A 267 -14.60 -19.64 -12.06
C ARG A 267 -15.15 -18.98 -10.80
N TYR A 268 -16.09 -18.06 -10.98
CA TYR A 268 -16.69 -17.34 -9.87
C TYR A 268 -17.59 -18.22 -9.03
N THR A 269 -18.31 -19.21 -9.58
CA THR A 269 -19.16 -20.14 -8.81
C THR A 269 -18.35 -21.17 -8.02
N LYS A 270 -17.19 -21.59 -8.52
CA LYS A 270 -16.27 -22.51 -7.82
C LYS A 270 -15.58 -21.94 -6.58
N ILE A 271 -15.45 -20.62 -6.44
CA ILE A 271 -14.80 -20.00 -5.25
C ILE A 271 -15.63 -20.24 -3.98
N ARG A 272 -15.24 -21.14 -3.10
CA ARG A 272 -16.05 -21.49 -1.91
C ARG A 272 -16.47 -20.27 -1.07
N ILE A 273 -17.78 -20.14 -0.83
CA ILE A 273 -18.36 -19.18 0.12
C ILE A 273 -19.09 -19.99 1.18
N ASP A 274 -18.56 -20.01 2.39
CA ASP A 274 -19.21 -20.65 3.52
C ASP A 274 -20.34 -19.73 4.00
N SER A 275 -21.58 -20.12 3.74
CA SER A 275 -22.72 -19.57 4.46
C SER A 275 -22.62 -20.06 5.90
N ASN A 276 -22.31 -19.18 6.85
CA ASN A 276 -22.37 -19.48 8.29
C ASN A 276 -23.82 -19.71 8.75
N GLN A 277 -24.51 -20.73 8.22
CA GLN A 277 -25.81 -21.18 8.71
C GLN A 277 -25.71 -22.35 9.69
N ASN A 278 -24.54 -22.96 9.90
CA ASN A 278 -24.37 -24.09 10.84
C ASN A 278 -23.34 -23.80 11.94
N ILE A 279 -23.63 -22.87 12.85
CA ILE A 279 -22.91 -22.78 14.15
C ILE A 279 -23.84 -23.05 15.34
N ASN A 280 -25.15 -23.22 15.13
CA ASN A 280 -26.09 -23.59 16.20
C ASN A 280 -26.73 -24.96 15.92
N THR A 281 -25.97 -26.03 16.05
CA THR A 281 -26.49 -27.40 16.29
C THR A 281 -25.33 -28.32 16.63
N GLN A 282 -24.71 -28.11 17.79
CA GLN A 282 -23.94 -29.13 18.51
C GLN A 282 -23.61 -28.64 19.93
N THR A 283 -24.67 -28.45 20.70
CA THR A 283 -24.63 -28.60 22.17
C THR A 283 -25.94 -29.30 22.55
N ASN A 284 -25.93 -30.62 22.38
CA ASN A 284 -26.77 -31.53 23.15
C ASN A 284 -25.84 -32.23 24.16
#